data_AF-A0A1Z5JVZ2-F1
#
_entry.id   AF-A0A1Z5JVZ2-F1
#
_cell.length_a   1.000
_cell.length_b   1.000
_cell.length_c   1.000
_cell.angle_alpha   90.00
_cell.angle_beta   90.00
_cell.angle_gamma   90.00
#
_symmetry.space_group_name_H-M   'P 1'
#
loop_
_entity.id
_entity.type
_entity.pdbx_description
1 polymer ?
#
loop_
_entity_poly.entity_id
_entity_poly.type
_entity_poly.pdbx_seq_one_letter_code
_entity_poly.pdbx_strand_id
1 'polypeptide(L)'
;MMNRCIAVLLFLVSSLSFATSRHNNGWNHRPALVARSVPRGGGLFNNNNKKDEEASKSVSSNAGGQSTYPPMSQQEIEEWMEHIPVFAVTDQTGAGVVLKPENDSSVFYFFLNPLQANATLGQLQASNAEMDLKVSAFSLGKIYFDLLQKQGKSEDAVDASSNTVQYRLVPDSRDLLGARMLLTMSPEDGEKLKESGSMTPEMAQAAVQKAMTESPKFKESYNEIPVFTIAQMRMQKTDEKDATTGEPLTLLPMYFSLQNMVSTWQQFMSQAPAEVQGTEPAINLMSLHDLVELMQKESEIDFRHVVLVPMAPSSREEARSSGSVTATPTDPMARMGGATLGDE
;
A
#
# COMPACT_ATOMS: atom_id res chain seq x y z
N MET A 1 -10.52 9.34 -15.55
CA MET A 1 -10.79 8.26 -16.54
C MET A 1 -10.45 6.85 -16.02
N MET A 2 -9.89 6.69 -14.80
CA MET A 2 -9.62 5.38 -14.16
C MET A 2 -10.81 4.75 -13.39
N ASN A 3 -11.97 5.42 -13.34
CA ASN A 3 -12.99 5.11 -12.31
C ASN A 3 -13.83 3.84 -12.58
N ARG A 4 -13.81 3.27 -13.79
CA ARG A 4 -14.77 2.20 -14.20
C ARG A 4 -14.25 0.76 -14.06
N CYS A 5 -12.94 0.55 -13.92
CA CYS A 5 -12.32 -0.77 -13.77
C CYS A 5 -12.38 -1.32 -12.34
N ILE A 6 -12.68 -0.44 -11.38
CA ILE A 6 -12.47 -0.70 -9.97
C ILE A 6 -13.50 -1.69 -9.42
N ALA A 7 -14.79 -1.59 -9.80
CA ALA A 7 -15.84 -2.49 -9.31
C ALA A 7 -15.55 -3.99 -9.55
N VAL A 8 -14.84 -4.32 -10.62
CA VAL A 8 -14.48 -5.70 -10.97
C VAL A 8 -13.27 -6.18 -10.17
N LEU A 9 -12.29 -5.30 -9.95
CA LEU A 9 -11.13 -5.59 -9.11
C LEU A 9 -11.53 -5.74 -7.64
N LEU A 10 -12.52 -4.96 -7.17
CA LEU A 10 -13.17 -5.16 -5.87
C LEU A 10 -13.89 -6.51 -5.78
N PHE A 11 -14.54 -6.95 -6.85
CA PHE A 11 -15.14 -8.27 -6.93
C PHE A 11 -14.06 -9.37 -6.94
N LEU A 12 -12.92 -9.21 -7.62
CA LEU A 12 -11.82 -10.19 -7.59
C LEU A 12 -11.23 -10.37 -6.18
N VAL A 13 -10.98 -9.27 -5.47
CA VAL A 13 -10.48 -9.31 -4.09
C VAL A 13 -11.54 -9.87 -3.12
N SER A 14 -12.83 -9.62 -3.37
CA SER A 14 -13.93 -10.09 -2.52
C SER A 14 -14.38 -11.53 -2.83
N SER A 15 -14.30 -11.99 -4.08
CA SER A 15 -14.80 -13.31 -4.53
C SER A 15 -13.90 -14.47 -4.11
N LEU A 16 -12.64 -14.20 -3.76
CA LEU A 16 -11.79 -15.17 -3.06
C LEU A 16 -12.17 -15.35 -1.58
N SER A 17 -13.25 -14.72 -1.09
CA SER A 17 -13.70 -14.83 0.29
C SER A 17 -15.22 -14.87 0.42
N PHE A 18 -15.83 -16.02 0.11
CA PHE A 18 -17.16 -16.36 0.62
C PHE A 18 -17.07 -17.38 1.75
N ALA A 19 -17.29 -16.91 2.99
CA ALA A 19 -18.09 -17.56 4.03
C ALA A 19 -18.12 -16.65 5.27
N THR A 20 -19.34 -16.41 5.76
CA THR A 20 -19.74 -15.47 6.80
C THR A 20 -19.08 -15.67 8.16
N SER A 21 -18.78 -14.58 8.87
CA SER A 21 -19.11 -14.45 10.29
C SER A 21 -19.14 -12.99 10.73
N ARG A 22 -20.29 -12.54 11.22
CA ARG A 22 -20.43 -11.31 12.00
C ARG A 22 -19.90 -11.60 13.41
N HIS A 23 -18.83 -10.93 13.83
CA HIS A 23 -18.81 -10.31 15.16
C HIS A 23 -17.69 -9.28 15.34
N ASN A 24 -18.15 -8.15 15.88
CA ASN A 24 -17.53 -7.02 16.56
C ASN A 24 -16.09 -7.20 17.07
N ASN A 25 -15.13 -6.47 16.48
CA ASN A 25 -13.88 -6.10 17.14
C ASN A 25 -13.97 -4.65 17.63
N GLY A 26 -13.80 -4.46 18.93
CA GLY A 26 -13.93 -3.19 19.62
C GLY A 26 -12.78 -2.24 19.35
N TRP A 27 -12.95 -1.36 18.37
CA TRP A 27 -12.40 -0.01 18.42
C TRP A 27 -13.53 0.93 18.82
N ASN A 28 -13.67 1.16 20.12
CA ASN A 28 -14.58 2.15 20.67
C ASN A 28 -14.00 3.56 20.49
N HIS A 29 -14.03 4.09 19.27
CA HIS A 29 -14.21 5.53 19.00
C HIS A 29 -14.87 5.64 17.63
N ARG A 30 -16.06 6.26 17.56
CA ARG A 30 -16.87 6.36 16.34
C ARG A 30 -16.41 7.60 15.54
N PRO A 31 -15.70 7.48 14.41
CA PRO A 31 -15.56 8.62 13.52
C PRO A 31 -16.90 8.87 12.81
N ALA A 32 -17.43 10.08 12.90
CA ALA A 32 -18.53 10.50 12.06
C ALA A 32 -18.00 10.73 10.64
N LEU A 33 -18.61 10.07 9.65
CA LEU A 33 -18.25 10.23 8.24
C LEU A 33 -19.28 11.17 7.60
N VAL A 34 -18.82 12.28 7.03
CA VAL A 34 -19.69 13.27 6.39
C VAL A 34 -19.47 13.23 4.89
N ALA A 35 -20.54 12.93 4.14
CA ALA A 35 -20.57 13.08 2.69
C ALA A 35 -20.69 14.57 2.32
N ARG A 36 -19.66 15.14 1.71
CA ARG A 36 -19.75 16.42 1.00
C ARG A 36 -19.64 16.17 -0.49
N SER A 37 -20.50 16.82 -1.27
CA SER A 37 -20.46 16.81 -2.73
C SER A 37 -19.20 17.57 -3.21
N VAL A 38 -18.18 16.83 -3.64
CA VAL A 38 -16.97 17.37 -4.30
C VAL A 38 -17.12 17.13 -5.80
N PRO A 39 -16.77 18.09 -6.69
CA PRO A 39 -16.87 17.93 -8.13
C PRO A 39 -16.10 16.69 -8.60
N ARG A 40 -16.82 15.83 -9.32
CA ARG A 40 -16.30 14.63 -9.98
C ARG A 40 -15.33 15.07 -11.09
N GLY A 41 -14.04 14.75 -10.95
CA GLY A 41 -13.12 14.65 -12.07
C GLY A 41 -11.97 15.66 -12.05
N GLY A 42 -10.90 15.31 -11.34
CA GLY A 42 -9.57 15.89 -11.47
C GLY A 42 -8.59 14.92 -10.83
N GLY A 43 -7.57 14.46 -11.58
CA GLY A 43 -6.55 13.57 -11.02
C GLY A 43 -5.80 14.30 -9.91
N LEU A 44 -5.83 13.76 -8.69
CA LEU A 44 -5.25 14.39 -7.50
C LEU A 44 -3.74 14.67 -7.58
N PHE A 45 -3.04 14.12 -8.58
CA PHE A 45 -1.57 14.14 -8.65
C PHE A 45 -1.03 14.45 -10.06
N ASN A 46 -1.87 14.89 -10.99
CA ASN A 46 -1.44 15.06 -12.39
C ASN A 46 -0.74 16.41 -12.62
N ASN A 47 0.53 16.49 -12.20
CA ASN A 47 1.41 17.61 -12.47
C ASN A 47 2.06 17.47 -13.86
N ASN A 48 1.31 17.78 -14.93
CA ASN A 48 1.88 17.86 -16.27
C ASN A 48 2.55 19.23 -16.46
N ASN A 49 3.86 19.26 -16.25
CA ASN A 49 4.73 20.39 -16.53
C ASN A 49 4.89 20.54 -18.06
N LYS A 50 4.07 21.37 -18.71
CA LYS A 50 4.35 21.89 -20.05
C LYS A 50 4.66 23.38 -19.94
N LYS A 51 5.94 23.70 -20.14
CA LYS A 51 6.42 25.04 -20.46
C LYS A 51 5.82 25.45 -21.80
N ASP A 52 5.16 26.59 -21.84
CA ASP A 52 5.17 27.52 -22.97
C ASP A 52 5.05 28.94 -22.39
N GLU A 53 6.11 29.73 -22.56
CA GLU A 53 6.11 31.17 -22.33
C GLU A 53 5.56 31.88 -23.58
N GLU A 54 4.58 32.77 -23.43
CA GLU A 54 4.69 34.17 -23.88
C GLU A 54 3.52 35.07 -23.42
N ALA A 55 3.91 36.04 -22.59
CA ALA A 55 3.45 37.42 -22.39
C ALA A 55 2.00 37.92 -22.66
N SER A 56 1.38 38.32 -21.54
CA SER A 56 0.80 39.66 -21.27
C SER A 56 -0.62 40.04 -21.80
N LYS A 57 -1.59 40.14 -20.88
CA LYS A 57 -2.18 41.43 -20.45
C LYS A 57 -3.15 41.25 -19.28
N SER A 58 -3.00 42.14 -18.30
CA SER A 58 -3.79 42.29 -17.09
C SER A 58 -5.27 42.62 -17.36
N VAL A 59 -6.18 41.80 -16.82
CA VAL A 59 -7.46 42.26 -16.27
C VAL A 59 -7.71 41.50 -14.98
N SER A 60 -7.82 42.27 -13.89
CA SER A 60 -8.19 41.79 -12.58
C SER A 60 -9.64 41.30 -12.58
N SER A 61 -9.82 40.01 -12.31
CA SER A 61 -11.08 39.45 -11.85
C SER A 61 -10.81 38.20 -11.00
N ASN A 62 -10.79 38.40 -9.69
CA ASN A 62 -11.14 37.48 -8.60
C ASN A 62 -11.55 36.05 -9.03
N ALA A 63 -10.61 35.09 -9.03
CA ALA A 63 -10.88 33.65 -9.07
C ALA A 63 -9.65 32.88 -8.53
N GLY A 64 -9.91 31.96 -7.58
CA GLY A 64 -8.95 31.28 -6.71
C GLY A 64 -7.61 30.86 -7.31
N GLY A 65 -6.52 31.46 -6.83
CA GLY A 65 -5.20 30.86 -6.91
C GLY A 65 -5.20 29.59 -6.05
N GLN A 66 -4.81 28.46 -6.63
CA GLN A 66 -4.62 27.23 -5.86
C GLN A 66 -3.55 27.49 -4.79
N SER A 67 -3.97 27.55 -3.54
CA SER A 67 -3.05 27.64 -2.40
C SER A 67 -2.24 26.35 -2.37
N THR A 68 -0.96 26.42 -2.75
CA THR A 68 -0.03 25.32 -2.55
C THR A 68 0.40 25.30 -1.08
N TYR A 69 0.61 24.11 -0.54
CA TYR A 69 1.14 23.90 0.80
C TYR A 69 2.66 23.76 0.74
N PRO A 70 3.38 24.28 1.75
CA PRO A 70 4.82 24.18 1.79
C PRO A 70 5.25 22.72 1.96
N PRO A 71 6.44 22.36 1.44
CA PRO A 71 6.99 21.03 1.60
C PRO A 71 7.14 20.65 3.08
N MET A 72 7.07 19.37 3.37
CA MET A 72 7.43 18.80 4.67
C MET A 72 8.94 18.55 4.72
N SER A 73 9.54 18.87 5.85
CA SER A 73 10.93 18.52 6.16
C SER A 73 11.08 17.00 6.29
N GLN A 74 12.32 16.51 6.14
CA GLN A 74 12.62 15.08 6.31
C GLN A 74 12.16 14.58 7.69
N GLN A 75 12.44 15.33 8.76
CA GLN A 75 12.04 14.96 10.12
C GLN A 75 10.51 14.86 10.25
N GLU A 76 9.76 15.83 9.70
CA GLU A 76 8.30 15.76 9.70
C GLU A 76 7.78 14.52 8.96
N ILE A 77 8.42 14.13 7.85
CA ILE A 77 8.05 12.92 7.09
C ILE A 77 8.38 11.65 7.88
N GLU A 78 9.52 11.61 8.59
CA GLU A 78 9.92 10.51 9.47
C GLU A 78 8.91 10.30 10.59
N GLU A 79 8.55 11.38 11.30
CA GLU A 79 7.54 11.36 12.36
C GLU A 79 6.16 10.94 11.81
N TRP A 80 5.79 11.42 10.62
CA TRP A 80 4.54 11.05 9.96
C TRP A 80 4.46 9.57 9.55
N MET A 81 5.60 8.93 9.26
CA MET A 81 5.66 7.48 8.99
C MET A 81 5.99 6.65 10.23
N GLU A 82 6.16 7.26 11.41
CA GLU A 82 6.70 6.57 12.58
C GLU A 82 5.81 5.41 13.02
N HIS A 83 4.49 5.58 12.93
CA HIS A 83 3.49 4.61 13.35
C HIS A 83 3.31 3.44 12.38
N ILE A 84 3.99 3.43 11.23
CA ILE A 84 3.89 2.34 10.25
C ILE A 84 4.90 1.24 10.60
N PRO A 85 4.43 0.05 11.03
CA PRO A 85 5.31 -1.04 11.37
C PRO A 85 5.84 -1.72 10.11
N VAL A 86 7.12 -2.07 10.15
CA VAL A 86 7.76 -3.01 9.23
C VAL A 86 8.44 -4.10 10.05
N PHE A 87 8.49 -5.31 9.54
CA PHE A 87 8.89 -6.50 10.29
C PHE A 87 10.17 -7.07 9.70
N ALA A 88 11.07 -7.56 10.53
CA ALA A 88 12.24 -8.27 10.04
C ALA A 88 12.59 -9.42 10.98
N VAL A 89 13.32 -10.41 10.46
CA VAL A 89 13.86 -11.50 11.27
C VAL A 89 15.15 -11.02 11.94
N THR A 90 15.18 -11.11 13.27
CA THR A 90 16.31 -10.69 14.10
C THR A 90 16.70 -11.81 15.06
N ASP A 91 17.88 -11.70 15.66
CA ASP A 91 18.24 -12.52 16.82
C ASP A 91 17.52 -12.03 18.11
N GLN A 92 17.82 -12.68 19.25
CA GLN A 92 17.31 -12.27 20.57
C GLN A 92 17.65 -10.81 20.93
N THR A 93 18.84 -10.33 20.53
CA THR A 93 19.34 -8.98 20.84
C THR A 93 18.69 -7.89 19.99
N GLY A 94 17.98 -8.28 18.93
CA GLY A 94 17.39 -7.39 17.95
C GLY A 94 18.31 -7.08 16.77
N ALA A 95 19.45 -7.75 16.67
CA ALA A 95 20.33 -7.63 15.52
C ALA A 95 19.72 -8.34 14.31
N GLY A 96 19.79 -7.68 13.16
CA GLY A 96 19.18 -8.16 11.94
C GLY A 96 19.88 -9.36 11.32
N VAL A 97 19.11 -10.36 10.86
CA VAL A 97 19.63 -11.45 10.04
C VAL A 97 19.85 -11.01 8.60
N VAL A 98 21.08 -11.14 8.13
CA VAL A 98 21.49 -10.84 6.75
C VAL A 98 21.53 -12.12 5.94
N LEU A 99 20.83 -12.15 4.82
CA LEU A 99 20.79 -13.27 3.88
C LEU A 99 21.80 -13.01 2.76
N LYS A 100 22.48 -14.07 2.32
CA LYS A 100 23.35 -14.04 1.14
C LYS A 100 22.69 -14.83 0.02
N PRO A 101 22.01 -14.18 -0.94
CA PRO A 101 21.57 -14.86 -2.15
C PRO A 101 22.79 -15.28 -2.96
N GLU A 102 22.58 -16.14 -3.96
CA GLU A 102 23.62 -16.73 -4.82
C GLU A 102 24.53 -15.70 -5.53
N ASN A 103 24.16 -14.43 -5.53
CA ASN A 103 24.90 -13.32 -6.15
C ASN A 103 25.92 -12.64 -5.22
N ASP A 104 26.34 -13.29 -4.14
CA ASP A 104 27.28 -12.80 -3.10
C ASP A 104 26.90 -11.47 -2.43
N SER A 105 25.69 -10.96 -2.67
CA SER A 105 25.20 -9.74 -2.03
C SER A 105 24.70 -10.05 -0.61
N SER A 106 25.06 -9.21 0.36
CA SER A 106 24.49 -9.30 1.69
C SER A 106 23.18 -8.52 1.70
N VAL A 107 22.04 -9.16 1.98
CA VAL A 107 20.71 -8.54 1.90
C VAL A 107 19.97 -8.66 3.21
N PHE A 108 19.43 -7.55 3.68
CA PHE A 108 18.55 -7.46 4.84
C PHE A 108 17.12 -7.13 4.39
N TYR A 109 16.16 -7.95 4.81
CA TYR A 109 14.76 -7.81 4.41
C TYR A 109 13.90 -7.24 5.54
N PHE A 110 13.19 -6.16 5.23
CA PHE A 110 12.04 -5.68 5.95
C PHE A 110 10.77 -6.09 5.19
N PHE A 111 9.71 -6.45 5.91
CA PHE A 111 8.43 -6.88 5.36
C PHE A 111 7.34 -5.96 5.86
N LEU A 112 6.43 -5.51 5.00
CA LEU A 112 5.23 -4.79 5.45
C LEU A 112 4.20 -5.71 6.11
N ASN A 113 4.21 -7.00 5.76
CA ASN A 113 3.30 -8.00 6.32
C ASN A 113 4.03 -8.89 7.34
N PRO A 114 3.56 -8.96 8.60
CA PRO A 114 4.17 -9.80 9.63
C PRO A 114 4.10 -11.30 9.29
N LEU A 115 3.12 -11.75 8.50
CA LEU A 115 3.01 -13.14 8.06
C LEU A 115 4.16 -13.55 7.14
N GLN A 116 4.61 -12.65 6.27
CA GLN A 116 5.78 -12.90 5.42
C GLN A 116 7.05 -13.01 6.28
N ALA A 117 7.23 -12.10 7.24
CA ALA A 117 8.35 -12.17 8.17
C ALA A 117 8.36 -13.48 8.98
N ASN A 118 7.18 -13.93 9.44
CA ASN A 118 7.04 -15.22 10.15
C ASN A 118 7.33 -16.43 9.25
N ALA A 119 6.92 -16.38 7.98
CA ALA A 119 7.24 -17.43 7.02
C ALA A 119 8.76 -17.53 6.77
N THR A 120 9.43 -16.37 6.62
CA THR A 120 10.89 -16.31 6.51
C THR A 120 11.58 -16.79 7.79
N LEU A 121 11.06 -16.43 8.97
CA LEU A 121 11.55 -16.93 10.25
C LEU A 121 11.51 -18.47 10.28
N GLY A 122 10.37 -19.08 9.92
CA GLY A 122 10.21 -20.53 9.92
C GLY A 122 11.19 -21.23 8.97
N GLN A 123 11.45 -20.64 7.80
CA GLN A 123 12.46 -21.16 6.86
C GLN A 123 13.88 -21.06 7.44
N LEU A 124 14.23 -19.93 8.07
CA LEU A 124 15.55 -19.73 8.65
C LEU A 124 15.81 -20.63 9.85
N GLN A 125 14.80 -20.83 10.71
CA GLN A 125 14.89 -21.75 11.85
C GLN A 125 15.01 -23.21 11.40
N ALA A 126 14.31 -23.61 10.33
CA ALA A 126 14.43 -24.97 9.78
C ALA A 126 15.85 -25.27 9.29
N SER A 127 16.54 -24.29 8.72
CA SER A 127 17.92 -24.41 8.23
C SER A 127 18.98 -24.13 9.30
N ASN A 128 18.62 -23.44 10.40
CA ASN A 128 19.55 -22.98 11.44
C ASN A 128 18.94 -23.18 12.84
N ALA A 129 18.73 -24.43 13.24
CA ALA A 129 18.07 -24.77 14.51
C ALA A 129 18.77 -24.25 15.77
N GLU A 130 20.05 -23.88 15.67
CA GLU A 130 20.85 -23.35 16.78
C GLU A 130 20.67 -21.83 16.98
N MET A 131 20.14 -21.12 15.98
CA MET A 131 19.93 -19.67 16.08
C MET A 131 18.59 -19.37 16.74
N ASP A 132 18.61 -18.61 17.82
CA ASP A 132 17.36 -18.09 18.40
C ASP A 132 16.92 -16.82 17.67
N LEU A 133 16.08 -17.04 16.67
CA LEU A 133 15.54 -16.03 15.78
C LEU A 133 14.10 -15.67 16.18
N LYS A 134 13.75 -14.40 16.02
CA LYS A 134 12.39 -13.87 16.24
C LYS A 134 12.02 -12.85 15.16
N VAL A 135 10.74 -12.55 15.04
CA VAL A 135 10.28 -11.39 14.26
C VAL A 135 10.27 -10.17 15.17
N SER A 136 10.96 -9.11 14.74
CA SER A 136 10.95 -7.79 15.40
C SER A 136 10.27 -6.76 14.51
N ALA A 137 9.55 -5.83 15.15
CA ALA A 137 8.92 -4.70 14.48
C ALA A 137 9.82 -3.45 14.56
N PHE A 138 9.89 -2.73 13.47
CA PHE A 138 10.60 -1.47 13.30
C PHE A 138 9.65 -0.42 12.75
N SER A 139 10.04 0.85 12.85
CA SER A 139 9.29 1.97 12.31
C SER A 139 9.76 2.26 10.88
N LEU A 140 8.81 2.35 9.94
CA LEU A 140 9.10 2.75 8.56
C LEU A 140 9.79 4.12 8.49
N GLY A 141 9.31 5.09 9.27
CA GLY A 141 9.91 6.43 9.35
C GLY A 141 11.41 6.38 9.66
N LYS A 142 11.80 5.56 10.65
CA LYS A 142 13.20 5.43 11.08
C LYS A 142 14.10 4.74 10.06
N ILE A 143 13.57 3.80 9.28
CA ILE A 143 14.39 3.05 8.31
C ILE A 143 14.39 3.68 6.92
N TYR A 144 13.39 4.50 6.57
CA TYR A 144 13.19 4.94 5.20
C TYR A 144 14.35 5.78 4.68
N PHE A 145 14.68 6.90 5.34
CA PHE A 145 15.76 7.77 4.87
C PHE A 145 17.15 7.17 5.14
N ASP A 146 17.32 6.51 6.28
CA ASP A 146 18.63 6.03 6.71
C ASP A 146 19.08 4.75 6.00
N LEU A 147 18.16 3.84 5.69
CA LEU A 147 18.49 2.52 5.14
C LEU A 147 18.02 2.36 3.70
N LEU A 148 16.80 2.80 3.37
CA LEU A 148 16.18 2.53 2.07
C LEU A 148 16.54 3.60 1.02
N GLN A 149 16.43 4.89 1.35
CA GLN A 149 16.63 5.97 0.37
C GLN A 149 18.12 6.21 0.06
N LYS A 150 19.01 6.12 1.06
CA LYS A 150 20.45 6.33 0.87
C LYS A 150 21.08 5.31 -0.11
N GLN A 151 20.54 4.09 -0.18
CA GLN A 151 21.02 3.07 -1.11
C GLN A 151 20.69 3.36 -2.58
N GLY A 152 19.63 4.10 -2.86
CA GLY A 152 19.25 4.47 -4.23
C GLY A 152 20.04 5.64 -4.82
N LYS A 153 20.87 6.33 -4.01
CA LYS A 153 21.58 7.56 -4.42
C LYS A 153 23.10 7.41 -4.52
N SER A 154 23.67 6.24 -4.23
CA SER A 154 25.12 6.03 -4.34
C SER A 154 25.53 5.60 -5.76
N GLU A 155 25.49 6.52 -6.72
CA GLU A 155 26.15 6.32 -8.04
C GLU A 155 27.65 6.68 -8.01
N ASP A 156 28.15 7.29 -6.92
CA ASP A 156 29.55 7.76 -6.79
C ASP A 156 30.39 6.98 -5.76
N ALA A 157 30.09 5.71 -5.48
CA ALA A 157 30.96 4.85 -4.67
C ALA A 157 31.80 3.93 -5.57
N VAL A 158 32.66 4.53 -6.40
CA VAL A 158 33.84 3.85 -6.92
C VAL A 158 34.79 3.70 -5.73
N ASP A 159 35.02 2.44 -5.33
CA ASP A 159 36.00 1.96 -4.35
C ASP A 159 35.60 1.97 -2.86
N ALA A 160 35.08 0.83 -2.35
CA ALA A 160 35.50 0.19 -1.09
C ALA A 160 34.67 -1.08 -0.73
N SER A 161 35.33 -2.24 -0.79
CA SER A 161 35.08 -3.45 0.03
C SER A 161 33.69 -4.11 0.07
N SER A 162 33.57 -5.23 -0.66
CA SER A 162 33.03 -6.57 -0.29
C SER A 162 32.09 -6.84 0.91
N ASN A 163 31.35 -5.90 1.51
CA ASN A 163 30.43 -6.17 2.64
C ASN A 163 29.25 -5.18 2.80
N THR A 164 28.84 -4.45 1.76
CA THR A 164 27.70 -3.53 1.87
C THR A 164 26.39 -4.30 1.91
N VAL A 165 25.69 -4.25 3.04
CA VAL A 165 24.36 -4.86 3.21
C VAL A 165 23.32 -4.05 2.45
N GLN A 166 22.61 -4.66 1.51
CA GLN A 166 21.46 -4.10 0.80
C GLN A 166 20.19 -4.23 1.65
N TYR A 167 19.45 -3.15 1.84
CA TYR A 167 18.17 -3.15 2.55
C TYR A 167 17.03 -3.21 1.55
N ARG A 168 16.11 -4.17 1.74
CA ARG A 168 14.94 -4.37 0.88
C ARG A 168 13.68 -4.33 1.72
N LEU A 169 12.74 -3.48 1.31
CA LEU A 169 11.38 -3.45 1.87
C LEU A 169 10.45 -4.25 0.95
N VAL A 170 9.84 -5.30 1.49
CA VAL A 170 8.98 -6.22 0.75
C VAL A 170 7.51 -5.84 0.97
N PRO A 171 6.77 -5.47 -0.09
CA PRO A 171 5.33 -5.27 -0.01
C PRO A 171 4.56 -6.59 0.09
N ASP A 172 3.29 -6.51 0.47
CA ASP A 172 2.39 -7.66 0.35
C ASP A 172 2.18 -7.99 -1.14
N SER A 173 2.33 -9.26 -1.49
CA SER A 173 2.25 -9.71 -2.88
C SER A 173 0.86 -9.50 -3.49
N ARG A 174 -0.20 -9.54 -2.69
CA ARG A 174 -1.58 -9.29 -3.13
C ARG A 174 -1.77 -7.83 -3.47
N ASP A 175 -1.20 -6.93 -2.68
CA ASP A 175 -1.28 -5.50 -2.90
C ASP A 175 -0.41 -5.08 -4.09
N LEU A 176 0.77 -5.68 -4.26
CA LEU A 176 1.62 -5.48 -5.43
C LEU A 176 0.92 -5.92 -6.72
N LEU A 177 0.29 -7.11 -6.71
CA LEU A 177 -0.50 -7.58 -7.85
C LEU A 177 -1.72 -6.69 -8.10
N GLY A 178 -2.44 -6.29 -7.05
CA GLY A 178 -3.58 -5.37 -7.14
C GLY A 178 -3.20 -4.03 -7.75
N ALA A 179 -2.04 -3.48 -7.38
CA ALA A 179 -1.48 -2.27 -7.97
C ALA A 179 -1.18 -2.46 -9.47
N ARG A 180 -0.54 -3.57 -9.86
CA ARG A 180 -0.28 -3.88 -11.27
C ARG A 180 -1.56 -3.96 -12.08
N MET A 181 -2.56 -4.66 -11.56
CA MET A 181 -3.87 -4.80 -12.21
C MET A 181 -4.60 -3.46 -12.36
N LEU A 182 -4.53 -2.58 -11.35
CA LEU A 182 -5.11 -1.23 -11.43
C LEU A 182 -4.47 -0.38 -12.54
N LEU A 183 -3.20 -0.61 -12.86
CA LEU A 183 -2.48 0.11 -13.91
C LEU A 183 -2.66 -0.48 -15.31
N THR A 184 -2.99 -1.77 -15.43
CA THR A 184 -3.11 -2.46 -16.74
C THR A 184 -4.55 -2.72 -17.18
N MET A 185 -5.53 -2.66 -16.27
CA MET A 185 -6.94 -2.78 -16.63
C MET A 185 -7.45 -1.51 -17.32
N SER A 186 -7.81 -1.65 -18.60
CA SER A 186 -8.45 -0.58 -19.35
C SER A 186 -9.95 -0.49 -19.01
N PRO A 187 -10.60 0.68 -19.24
CA PRO A 187 -12.04 0.82 -19.07
C PRO A 187 -12.85 -0.23 -19.86
N GLU A 188 -12.37 -0.61 -21.04
CA GLU A 188 -12.97 -1.63 -21.91
C GLU A 188 -12.90 -3.02 -21.27
N ASP A 189 -11.79 -3.35 -20.60
CA ASP A 189 -11.65 -4.60 -19.86
C ASP A 189 -12.66 -4.64 -18.70
N GLY A 190 -12.87 -3.51 -18.03
CA GLY A 190 -13.87 -3.36 -16.96
C GLY A 190 -15.32 -3.52 -17.44
N GLU A 191 -15.65 -3.02 -18.63
CA GLU A 191 -17.01 -3.14 -19.19
C GLU A 191 -17.30 -4.57 -19.66
N LYS A 192 -16.35 -5.24 -20.32
CA LYS A 192 -16.48 -6.66 -20.71
C LYS A 192 -16.72 -7.58 -19.51
N LEU A 193 -16.08 -7.29 -18.39
CA LEU A 193 -16.22 -8.07 -17.16
C LEU A 193 -17.56 -7.83 -16.45
N LYS A 194 -18.20 -6.68 -16.66
CA LYS A 194 -19.57 -6.42 -16.18
C LYS A 194 -20.59 -7.14 -17.05
N GLU A 195 -20.41 -7.13 -18.36
CA GLU A 195 -21.30 -7.77 -19.32
C GLU A 195 -21.30 -9.30 -19.19
N SER A 196 -20.15 -9.91 -18.89
CA SER A 196 -20.04 -11.36 -18.70
C SER A 196 -20.64 -11.86 -17.38
N GLY A 197 -21.04 -10.97 -16.47
CA GLY A 197 -21.65 -11.29 -15.16
C GLY A 197 -20.71 -11.99 -14.16
N SER A 198 -19.58 -12.53 -14.61
CA SER A 198 -18.48 -13.08 -13.82
C SER A 198 -17.21 -13.17 -14.67
N MET A 199 -16.05 -13.13 -14.01
CA MET A 199 -14.76 -13.35 -14.68
C MET A 199 -14.54 -14.86 -14.79
N THR A 200 -14.37 -15.37 -16.02
CA THR A 200 -13.96 -16.77 -16.17
C THR A 200 -12.54 -16.95 -15.62
N PRO A 201 -12.16 -18.14 -15.15
CA PRO A 201 -10.80 -18.41 -14.71
C PRO A 201 -9.73 -18.05 -15.76
N GLU A 202 -10.04 -18.25 -17.04
CA GLU A 202 -9.15 -17.91 -18.16
C GLU A 202 -8.97 -16.40 -18.31
N MET A 203 -10.04 -15.62 -18.18
CA MET A 203 -9.96 -14.15 -18.20
C MET A 203 -9.16 -13.63 -17.01
N ALA A 204 -9.35 -14.21 -15.83
CA ALA A 204 -8.58 -13.85 -14.63
C ALA A 204 -7.09 -14.12 -14.81
N GLN A 205 -6.72 -15.28 -15.34
CA GLN A 205 -5.33 -15.62 -15.64
C GLN A 205 -4.71 -14.69 -16.68
N ALA A 206 -5.44 -14.39 -17.76
CA ALA A 206 -4.97 -13.45 -18.78
C ALA A 206 -4.76 -12.03 -18.21
N ALA A 207 -5.66 -11.56 -17.35
CA ALA A 207 -5.53 -10.27 -16.68
C ALA A 207 -4.33 -10.24 -15.72
N VAL A 208 -4.10 -11.33 -14.98
CA VAL A 208 -2.91 -11.47 -14.11
C VAL A 208 -1.64 -11.47 -14.95
N GLN A 209 -1.58 -12.25 -16.03
CA GLN A 209 -0.41 -12.30 -16.89
C GLN A 209 -0.11 -10.93 -17.49
N LYS A 210 -1.13 -10.24 -18.02
CA LYS A 210 -1.02 -8.87 -18.53
C LYS A 210 -0.51 -7.91 -17.45
N ALA A 211 -1.03 -8.00 -16.23
CA ALA A 211 -0.56 -7.18 -15.10
C ALA A 211 0.90 -7.45 -14.75
N MET A 212 1.37 -8.70 -14.84
CA MET A 212 2.77 -9.05 -14.57
C MET A 212 3.72 -8.55 -15.67
N THR A 213 3.30 -8.53 -16.93
CA THR A 213 4.18 -8.21 -18.07
C THR A 213 4.10 -6.76 -18.54
N GLU A 214 2.93 -6.13 -18.46
CA GLU A 214 2.66 -4.82 -19.08
C GLU A 214 2.57 -3.67 -18.06
N SER A 215 2.70 -3.93 -16.75
CA SER A 215 2.57 -2.85 -15.78
C SER A 215 3.70 -1.82 -15.91
N PRO A 216 3.38 -0.51 -16.00
CA PRO A 216 4.38 0.53 -16.15
C PRO A 216 5.19 0.79 -14.86
N LYS A 217 4.65 0.44 -13.69
CA LYS A 217 5.27 0.57 -12.36
C LYS A 217 5.13 -0.74 -11.57
N PHE A 218 5.78 -0.84 -10.42
CA PHE A 218 5.68 -2.00 -9.55
C PHE A 218 6.22 -3.27 -10.20
N LYS A 219 7.30 -3.21 -10.96
CA LYS A 219 7.93 -4.36 -11.64
C LYS A 219 8.77 -5.22 -10.68
N GLU A 220 9.40 -4.58 -9.71
CA GLU A 220 10.23 -5.22 -8.71
C GLU A 220 9.37 -5.84 -7.59
N SER A 221 9.93 -6.85 -6.93
CA SER A 221 9.28 -7.52 -5.79
C SER A 221 9.62 -6.86 -4.44
N TYR A 222 10.45 -5.83 -4.44
CA TYR A 222 10.90 -5.09 -3.27
C TYR A 222 11.11 -3.61 -3.62
N ASN A 223 11.10 -2.76 -2.58
CA ASN A 223 11.26 -1.30 -2.62
C ASN A 223 10.21 -0.53 -3.45
N GLU A 224 9.32 -1.22 -4.18
CA GLU A 224 8.18 -0.62 -4.86
C GLU A 224 6.89 -0.85 -4.07
N ILE A 225 6.67 0.01 -3.06
CA ILE A 225 5.54 -0.11 -2.14
C ILE A 225 4.32 0.64 -2.68
N PRO A 226 3.20 -0.03 -3.01
CA PRO A 226 1.99 0.65 -3.45
C PRO A 226 1.28 1.35 -2.29
N VAL A 227 0.81 2.57 -2.54
CA VAL A 227 -0.04 3.34 -1.64
C VAL A 227 -1.33 3.69 -2.38
N PHE A 228 -2.46 3.30 -1.80
CA PHE A 228 -3.79 3.46 -2.39
C PHE A 228 -4.58 4.54 -1.67
N THR A 229 -5.36 5.33 -2.41
CA THR A 229 -6.27 6.32 -1.80
C THR A 229 -7.52 6.50 -2.62
N ILE A 230 -8.63 6.85 -1.97
CA ILE A 230 -9.89 7.21 -2.62
C ILE A 230 -10.12 8.69 -2.39
N ALA A 231 -10.07 9.48 -3.46
CA ALA A 231 -10.13 10.95 -3.41
C ALA A 231 -11.38 11.48 -2.70
N GLN A 232 -12.48 10.73 -2.72
CA GLN A 232 -13.76 11.11 -2.12
C GLN A 232 -13.87 10.75 -0.63
N MET A 233 -12.96 9.93 -0.12
CA MET A 233 -13.03 9.45 1.26
C MET A 233 -12.34 10.44 2.19
N ARG A 234 -13.05 10.88 3.23
CA ARG A 234 -12.51 11.73 4.31
C ARG A 234 -12.89 11.13 5.66
N MET A 235 -11.92 11.01 6.55
CA MET A 235 -12.13 10.62 7.94
C MET A 235 -12.27 11.88 8.79
N GLN A 236 -13.17 11.90 9.77
CA GLN A 236 -13.18 12.97 10.76
C GLN A 236 -12.43 12.50 12.01
N LYS A 237 -11.47 13.30 12.46
CA LYS A 237 -10.85 13.17 13.76
C LYS A 237 -11.52 14.19 14.68
N THR A 238 -12.17 13.71 15.74
CA THR A 238 -12.66 14.56 16.82
C THR A 238 -11.57 14.59 17.87
N ASP A 239 -10.75 15.65 17.88
CA ASP A 239 -9.71 15.79 18.90
C ASP A 239 -10.38 16.19 20.23
N GLU A 240 -10.34 15.31 21.23
CA GLU A 240 -10.88 15.58 22.57
C GLU A 240 -10.16 16.75 23.28
N LYS A 241 -8.97 17.15 22.80
CA LYS A 241 -8.17 18.25 23.36
C LYS A 241 -8.44 19.63 22.76
N ASP A 242 -9.13 19.70 21.62
CA ASP A 242 -9.42 20.96 20.89
C ASP A 242 -10.94 21.23 20.80
N ALA A 243 -11.67 20.87 21.87
CA ALA A 243 -13.10 21.17 22.00
C ALA A 243 -13.44 22.68 22.02
N THR A 244 -12.43 23.56 21.93
CA THR A 244 -12.59 25.02 21.88
C THR A 244 -12.77 25.61 20.48
N THR A 245 -12.41 24.90 19.40
CA THR A 245 -12.56 25.39 18.01
C THR A 245 -13.66 24.69 17.21
N GLY A 246 -14.23 23.60 17.71
CA GLY A 246 -15.54 23.07 17.28
C GLY A 246 -15.65 22.48 15.87
N GLU A 247 -14.65 22.63 15.00
CA GLU A 247 -14.68 22.07 13.65
C GLU A 247 -13.97 20.70 13.59
N PRO A 248 -14.64 19.64 13.09
CA PRO A 248 -14.03 18.32 12.98
C PRO A 248 -12.91 18.33 11.93
N LEU A 249 -11.72 17.87 12.31
CA LEU A 249 -10.57 17.79 11.41
C LEU A 249 -10.82 16.70 10.38
N THR A 250 -10.90 17.06 9.09
CA THR A 250 -11.09 16.10 8.00
C THR A 250 -9.75 15.64 7.43
N LEU A 251 -9.49 14.34 7.49
CA LEU A 251 -8.25 13.71 7.03
C LEU A 251 -8.48 12.87 5.76
N LEU A 252 -7.50 12.87 4.86
CA LEU A 252 -7.46 11.98 3.69
C LEU A 252 -6.71 10.69 4.07
N PRO A 253 -7.37 9.52 4.05
CA PRO A 253 -6.67 8.27 4.31
C PRO A 253 -5.94 7.73 3.07
N MET A 254 -4.73 7.22 3.30
CA MET A 254 -3.89 6.51 2.34
C MET A 254 -3.52 5.15 2.91
N TYR A 255 -3.64 4.08 2.13
CA TYR A 255 -3.57 2.70 2.61
C TYR A 255 -2.40 1.96 1.96
N PHE A 256 -1.69 1.16 2.74
CA PHE A 256 -0.74 0.16 2.21
C PHE A 256 -1.42 -1.12 1.72
N SER A 257 -2.67 -1.35 2.13
CA SER A 257 -3.46 -2.50 1.68
C SER A 257 -4.68 -2.08 0.89
N LEU A 258 -4.79 -2.62 -0.32
CA LEU A 258 -5.94 -2.48 -1.19
C LEU A 258 -7.18 -3.04 -0.50
N GLN A 259 -7.11 -4.24 0.08
CA GLN A 259 -8.24 -4.86 0.77
C GLN A 259 -8.79 -3.99 1.91
N ASN A 260 -7.92 -3.38 2.72
CA ASN A 260 -8.35 -2.52 3.84
C ASN A 260 -9.04 -1.26 3.33
N MET A 261 -8.50 -0.63 2.28
CA MET A 261 -9.12 0.53 1.65
C MET A 261 -10.52 0.19 1.13
N VAL A 262 -10.66 -0.95 0.47
CA VAL A 262 -11.92 -1.42 -0.11
C VAL A 262 -12.96 -1.71 0.96
N SER A 263 -12.55 -2.38 2.04
CA SER A 263 -13.41 -2.67 3.18
C SER A 263 -13.90 -1.37 3.83
N THR A 264 -13.00 -0.39 3.98
CA THR A 264 -13.33 0.93 4.53
C THR A 264 -14.30 1.70 3.62
N TRP A 265 -14.10 1.62 2.29
CA TRP A 265 -15.03 2.21 1.32
C TRP A 265 -16.42 1.56 1.38
N GLN A 266 -16.51 0.24 1.44
CA GLN A 266 -17.81 -0.45 1.55
C GLN A 266 -18.54 -0.04 2.83
N GLN A 267 -17.82 0.07 3.95
CA GLN A 267 -18.37 0.57 5.20
C GLN A 267 -18.84 2.03 5.07
N PHE A 268 -18.03 2.90 4.45
CA PHE A 268 -18.39 4.29 4.17
C PHE A 268 -19.68 4.37 3.35
N MET A 269 -19.78 3.60 2.27
CA MET A 269 -20.95 3.59 1.38
C MET A 269 -22.21 3.02 2.05
N SER A 270 -22.06 2.10 3.01
CA SER A 270 -23.20 1.59 3.79
C SER A 270 -23.85 2.65 4.68
N GLN A 271 -23.12 3.71 5.03
CA GLN A 271 -23.58 4.82 5.86
C GLN A 271 -23.94 6.05 5.03
N ALA A 272 -23.57 6.06 3.75
CA ALA A 272 -23.76 7.21 2.88
C ALA A 272 -25.23 7.37 2.46
N PRO A 273 -25.68 8.61 2.17
CA PRO A 273 -27.03 8.86 1.66
C PRO A 273 -27.35 8.05 0.40
N ALA A 274 -28.61 7.66 0.22
CA ALA A 274 -29.06 6.82 -0.91
C ALA A 274 -28.66 7.37 -2.29
N GLU A 275 -28.53 8.69 -2.42
CA GLU A 275 -28.14 9.39 -3.65
C GLU A 275 -26.70 9.11 -4.09
N VAL A 276 -25.81 8.79 -3.14
CA VAL A 276 -24.41 8.45 -3.43
C VAL A 276 -24.16 6.95 -3.34
N GLN A 277 -25.07 6.16 -2.76
CA GLN A 277 -25.00 4.71 -2.73
C GLN A 277 -24.83 4.15 -4.16
N GLY A 278 -23.90 3.21 -4.33
CA GLY A 278 -23.54 2.67 -5.65
C GLY A 278 -22.52 3.49 -6.45
N THR A 279 -22.03 4.62 -5.92
CA THR A 279 -20.88 5.30 -6.54
C THR A 279 -19.64 4.42 -6.46
N GLU A 280 -18.96 4.25 -7.60
CA GLU A 280 -17.70 3.52 -7.68
C GLU A 280 -16.56 4.36 -7.05
N PRO A 281 -15.65 3.74 -6.28
CA PRO A 281 -14.54 4.47 -5.70
C PRO A 281 -13.57 4.90 -6.79
N ALA A 282 -13.09 6.15 -6.76
CA ALA A 282 -11.99 6.58 -7.61
C ALA A 282 -10.66 6.33 -6.89
N ILE A 283 -10.11 5.14 -7.10
CA ILE A 283 -8.82 4.74 -6.53
C ILE A 283 -7.70 5.43 -7.29
N ASN A 284 -6.86 6.14 -6.55
CA ASN A 284 -5.56 6.59 -7.00
C ASN A 284 -4.48 5.71 -6.37
N LEU A 285 -3.41 5.49 -7.13
CA LEU A 285 -2.30 4.64 -6.78
C LEU A 285 -0.99 5.40 -7.05
N MET A 286 -0.06 5.33 -6.09
CA MET A 286 1.31 5.80 -6.25
C MET A 286 2.28 4.90 -5.49
N SER A 287 3.58 5.05 -5.76
CA SER A 287 4.60 4.40 -4.93
C SER A 287 4.83 5.21 -3.65
N LEU A 288 5.27 4.55 -2.58
CA LEU A 288 5.73 5.23 -1.36
C LEU A 288 6.86 6.22 -1.66
N HIS A 289 7.73 5.90 -2.62
CA HIS A 289 8.82 6.78 -3.02
C HIS A 289 8.29 8.08 -3.64
N ASP A 290 7.37 7.98 -4.59
CA ASP A 290 6.72 9.12 -5.24
C ASP A 290 5.95 9.95 -4.20
N LEU A 291 5.30 9.30 -3.23
CA LEU A 291 4.60 9.98 -2.14
C LEU A 291 5.55 10.83 -1.30
N VAL A 292 6.66 10.26 -0.85
CA VAL A 292 7.66 11.00 -0.08
C VAL A 292 8.28 12.13 -0.91
N GLU A 293 8.56 11.90 -2.20
CA GLU A 293 9.06 12.94 -3.10
C GLU A 293 8.05 14.09 -3.27
N LEU A 294 6.75 13.78 -3.35
CA LEU A 294 5.69 14.78 -3.39
C LEU A 294 5.58 15.56 -2.08
N MET A 295 5.76 14.92 -0.93
CA MET A 295 5.78 15.59 0.38
C MET A 295 6.94 16.57 0.52
N GLN A 296 8.06 16.31 -0.15
CA GLN A 296 9.25 17.17 -0.15
C GLN A 296 9.16 18.36 -1.11
N LYS A 297 8.04 18.50 -1.83
CA LYS A 297 7.79 19.58 -2.80
C LYS A 297 6.52 20.34 -2.42
N GLU A 298 6.38 21.54 -2.97
CA GLU A 298 5.11 22.25 -2.89
C GLU A 298 4.00 21.45 -3.58
N SER A 299 2.86 21.31 -2.91
CA SER A 299 1.76 20.45 -3.37
C SER A 299 0.41 21.09 -3.06
N GLU A 300 -0.61 20.78 -3.86
CA GLU A 300 -2.00 21.17 -3.58
C GLU A 300 -2.59 20.43 -2.38
N ILE A 301 -1.93 19.36 -1.95
CA ILE A 301 -2.34 18.53 -0.82
C ILE A 301 -1.47 18.85 0.38
N ASP A 302 -2.09 19.26 1.47
CA ASP A 302 -1.42 19.31 2.77
C ASP A 302 -1.30 17.91 3.34
N PHE A 303 -0.12 17.32 3.23
CA PHE A 303 0.15 15.98 3.74
C PHE A 303 0.07 15.87 5.27
N ARG A 304 0.05 17.00 5.99
CA ARG A 304 -0.24 17.04 7.44
C ARG A 304 -1.69 16.65 7.76
N HIS A 305 -2.58 16.77 6.77
CA HIS A 305 -3.98 16.33 6.83
C HIS A 305 -4.21 14.98 6.14
N VAL A 306 -3.15 14.21 5.91
CA VAL A 306 -3.20 12.85 5.37
C VAL A 306 -2.85 11.88 6.47
N VAL A 307 -3.58 10.77 6.55
CA VAL A 307 -3.29 9.66 7.47
C VAL A 307 -2.88 8.42 6.70
N LEU A 308 -1.69 7.88 7.01
CA LEU A 308 -1.30 6.56 6.55
C LEU A 308 -1.96 5.48 7.40
N VAL A 309 -2.65 4.57 6.74
CA VAL A 309 -3.29 3.40 7.34
C VAL A 309 -2.39 2.19 7.08
N PRO A 310 -1.80 1.60 8.14
CA PRO A 310 -0.93 0.45 8.00
C PRO A 310 -1.70 -0.78 7.50
N MET A 311 -0.94 -1.80 7.11
CA MET A 311 -1.51 -3.10 6.82
C MET A 311 -2.06 -3.72 8.12
N ALA A 312 -3.38 -3.83 8.23
CA ALA A 312 -3.99 -4.65 9.27
C ALA A 312 -3.74 -6.13 8.95
N PRO A 313 -3.37 -6.96 9.96
CA PRO A 313 -3.33 -8.40 9.78
C PRO A 313 -4.73 -8.88 9.39
N SER A 314 -4.81 -9.71 8.36
CA SER A 314 -6.07 -10.31 7.95
C SER A 314 -6.56 -11.20 9.10
N SER A 315 -7.62 -10.79 9.81
CA SER A 315 -8.17 -11.48 10.99
C SER A 315 -8.59 -12.94 10.75
N ARG A 316 -8.65 -13.37 9.48
CA ARG A 316 -8.94 -14.75 9.08
C ARG A 316 -7.75 -15.70 9.26
N GLU A 317 -6.52 -15.20 9.33
CA GLU A 317 -5.30 -16.02 9.39
C GLU A 317 -4.67 -16.07 10.79
N GLU A 318 -4.86 -15.05 11.63
CA GLU A 318 -4.47 -15.11 13.07
C GLU A 318 -5.24 -16.20 13.84
N ALA A 319 -6.46 -16.51 13.41
CA ALA A 319 -7.24 -17.62 13.98
C ALA A 319 -6.64 -19.01 13.66
N ARG A 320 -5.71 -19.11 12.69
CA ARG A 320 -5.05 -20.37 12.32
C ARG A 320 -3.64 -20.50 12.90
N SER A 321 -2.99 -19.41 13.31
CA SER A 321 -1.66 -19.45 13.93
C SER A 321 -1.67 -19.73 15.44
N SER A 322 -2.85 -19.72 16.08
CA SER A 322 -3.01 -20.05 17.52
C SER A 322 -3.54 -21.47 17.79
N GLY A 323 -3.63 -22.33 16.77
CA GLY A 323 -4.22 -23.67 16.87
C GLY A 323 -3.22 -24.78 16.60
N SER A 324 -2.82 -25.49 17.66
CA SER A 324 -2.31 -26.87 17.74
C SER A 324 -2.05 -27.59 16.40
N VAL A 325 -0.79 -27.97 16.20
CA VAL A 325 -0.33 -28.89 15.16
C VAL A 325 -1.05 -30.24 15.29
N THR A 326 -1.90 -30.56 14.32
CA THR A 326 -2.21 -31.95 13.96
C THR A 326 -2.21 -32.07 12.45
N ALA A 327 -1.22 -32.79 11.94
CA ALA A 327 -1.08 -33.13 10.54
C ALA A 327 -2.15 -34.13 10.09
N THR A 328 -2.65 -33.97 8.87
CA THR A 328 -2.83 -35.05 7.88
C THR A 328 -3.18 -34.44 6.50
N PRO A 329 -2.93 -35.16 5.39
CA PRO A 329 -2.49 -34.57 4.12
C PRO A 329 -3.52 -34.64 2.98
N THR A 330 -3.10 -34.08 1.84
CA THR A 330 -3.61 -34.20 0.46
C THR A 330 -4.62 -33.14 -0.01
N ASP A 331 -4.08 -32.03 -0.52
CA ASP A 331 -4.73 -31.26 -1.58
C ASP A 331 -3.70 -30.98 -2.71
N PRO A 332 -3.87 -31.56 -3.91
CA PRO A 332 -2.89 -31.49 -5.01
C PRO A 332 -2.83 -30.14 -5.75
N MET A 333 -3.55 -29.11 -5.31
CA MET A 333 -3.54 -27.78 -5.94
C MET A 333 -2.46 -26.81 -5.39
N ALA A 334 -1.75 -27.17 -4.33
CA ALA A 334 -0.70 -26.33 -3.73
C ALA A 334 0.66 -26.31 -4.48
N ARG A 335 0.69 -26.77 -5.75
CA ARG A 335 1.93 -27.08 -6.48
C ARG A 335 2.24 -26.17 -7.68
N MET A 336 1.59 -25.02 -7.80
CA MET A 336 1.91 -24.02 -8.85
C MET A 336 2.42 -22.73 -8.19
N GLY A 337 3.70 -22.74 -7.82
CA GLY A 337 4.39 -21.60 -7.22
C GLY A 337 5.76 -21.93 -6.66
N GLY A 338 6.42 -22.99 -7.17
CA GLY A 338 7.81 -23.30 -6.88
C GLY A 338 8.67 -22.80 -8.03
N ALA A 339 9.19 -21.58 -7.93
CA ALA A 339 10.42 -21.24 -8.62
C ALA A 339 11.54 -21.93 -7.83
N THR A 340 11.98 -23.07 -8.34
CA THR A 340 13.16 -23.79 -7.88
C THR A 340 14.38 -22.91 -8.13
N LEU A 341 15.09 -22.55 -7.05
CA LEU A 341 16.51 -22.22 -7.14
C LEU A 341 17.26 -23.43 -7.71
N GLY A 342 18.34 -23.14 -8.42
CA GLY A 342 18.89 -23.95 -9.49
C GLY A 342 19.36 -25.34 -9.09
N ASP A 343 19.12 -26.27 -10.01
CA ASP A 343 19.89 -27.49 -10.19
C ASP A 343 20.01 -27.67 -11.72
N GLU A 344 21.13 -27.20 -12.28
CA GLU A 344 21.93 -27.77 -13.39
C GLU A 344 23.13 -26.88 -13.73
#